data_AF-A0A1B6LQE6-F1
#
_entry.id   AF-A0A1B6LQE6-F1
#
_cell.length_a   1.000
_cell.length_b   1.000
_cell.length_c   1.000
_cell.angle_alpha   90.00
_cell.angle_beta   90.00
_cell.angle_gamma   90.00
#
_symmetry.space_group_name_H-M   'P 1'
#
loop_
_entity.id
_entity.type
_entity.pdbx_description
1 polymer ?
#
loop_
_entity_poly.entity_id
_entity_poly.type
_entity_poly.pdbx_seq_one_letter_code
_entity_poly.pdbx_strand_id
1 'polypeptide(L)'
;MEGKERRSSSTSTQLLERTRNRRTIRRFTKSVLQGQNGFEELRRYIKQGGDFCKDLSTVLHERSEAEMQYSKTLSKLSAKLLKLTKESSSTTNTAWQRAAVEMEAQSEVHRVFATALSEEVVKPLKVLVENQHRARKAVE
;
A
#
# COMPACT_ATOMS: atom_id res chain seq x y z
N MET A 1 41.32 -18.01 9.96
CA MET A 1 41.20 -16.67 9.34
C MET A 1 40.52 -16.88 8.00
N GLU A 2 39.25 -16.47 7.85
CA GLU A 2 38.65 -16.15 6.54
C GLU A 2 37.22 -15.67 6.81
N GLY A 3 37.03 -14.36 6.69
CA GLY A 3 35.79 -13.70 7.04
C GLY A 3 35.82 -12.28 6.49
N LYS A 4 35.69 -12.15 5.17
CA LYS A 4 35.27 -10.91 4.51
C LYS A 4 35.13 -11.16 3.01
N GLU A 5 33.90 -11.14 2.52
CA GLU A 5 33.53 -10.58 1.21
C GLU A 5 32.06 -10.87 0.87
N ARG A 6 31.11 -10.15 1.49
CA ARG A 6 29.74 -9.98 0.96
C ARG A 6 29.10 -8.67 1.44
N ARG A 7 29.68 -7.51 1.10
CA ARG A 7 29.01 -6.22 1.42
C ARG A 7 29.15 -5.07 0.40
N SER A 8 29.71 -5.29 -0.79
CA SER A 8 29.98 -4.19 -1.73
C SER A 8 28.95 -4.01 -2.87
N SER A 9 28.03 -4.94 -3.08
CA SER A 9 27.21 -4.97 -4.31
C SER A 9 25.92 -4.13 -4.27
N SER A 10 25.49 -3.66 -3.09
CA SER A 10 24.18 -3.03 -2.91
C SER A 10 24.19 -1.50 -3.07
N THR A 11 25.34 -0.84 -2.86
CA THR A 11 25.42 0.63 -2.83
C THR A 11 25.55 1.26 -4.22
N SER A 12 26.21 0.57 -5.16
CA SER A 12 26.47 1.08 -6.51
C SER A 12 25.21 1.09 -7.40
N THR A 13 24.36 0.06 -7.26
CA THR A 13 23.07 -0.04 -7.95
C THR A 13 22.08 1.04 -7.48
N GLN A 14 22.04 1.33 -6.17
CA GLN A 14 21.21 2.41 -5.61
C GLN A 14 21.64 3.81 -6.08
N LEU A 15 22.95 4.05 -6.25
CA LEU A 15 23.48 5.32 -6.79
C LEU A 15 23.17 5.50 -8.28
N LEU A 16 23.23 4.42 -9.06
CA LEU A 16 22.88 4.41 -10.49
C LEU A 16 21.38 4.65 -10.72
N GLU A 17 20.51 4.06 -9.91
CA GLU A 17 19.06 4.34 -9.95
C GLU A 17 18.75 5.80 -9.62
N ARG A 18 19.37 6.35 -8.57
CA ARG A 18 19.23 7.76 -8.18
C ARG A 18 19.68 8.73 -9.27
N THR A 19 20.81 8.44 -9.94
CA THR A 19 21.33 9.28 -11.02
C THR A 19 20.53 9.15 -12.32
N ARG A 20 20.00 7.96 -12.63
CA ARG A 20 19.09 7.73 -13.76
C ARG A 20 17.80 8.52 -13.59
N ASN A 21 17.18 8.44 -12.41
CA ASN A 21 15.94 9.16 -12.10
C ASN A 21 16.14 10.70 -12.21
N ARG A 22 17.30 11.21 -11.73
CA ARG A 22 17.69 12.63 -11.86
C ARG A 22 17.86 13.10 -13.30
N ARG A 23 18.39 12.24 -14.18
CA ARG A 23 18.56 12.54 -15.62
C ARG A 23 17.22 12.53 -16.36
N THR A 24 16.31 11.62 -16.01
CA THR A 24 14.96 11.56 -16.58
C THR A 24 14.15 12.80 -16.20
N ILE A 25 14.19 13.21 -14.92
CA ILE A 25 13.54 14.45 -14.45
C ILE A 25 14.11 15.68 -15.17
N ARG A 26 15.44 15.79 -15.30
CA ARG A 26 16.08 16.90 -16.02
C ARG A 26 15.70 16.98 -17.51
N ARG A 27 15.53 15.83 -18.18
CA ARG A 27 15.09 15.81 -19.59
C ARG A 27 13.63 16.20 -19.72
N PHE A 28 12.76 15.70 -18.83
CA PHE A 28 11.35 16.08 -18.77
C PHE A 28 11.18 17.58 -18.58
N THR A 29 11.85 18.18 -17.59
CA THR A 29 11.79 19.63 -17.35
C THR A 29 12.32 20.45 -18.53
N LYS A 30 13.28 19.92 -19.29
CA LYS A 30 13.87 20.65 -20.42
C LYS A 30 12.95 20.66 -21.65
N SER A 31 12.28 19.55 -21.99
CA SER A 31 11.36 19.54 -23.14
C SER A 31 10.02 20.22 -22.83
N VAL A 32 9.49 20.01 -21.63
CA VAL A 32 8.19 20.54 -21.19
C VAL A 32 8.22 22.05 -20.94
N LEU A 33 9.37 22.65 -20.63
CA LEU A 33 9.47 24.09 -20.35
C LEU A 33 10.02 24.93 -21.52
N GLN A 34 10.54 24.32 -22.59
CA GLN A 34 11.23 25.05 -23.68
C GLN A 34 10.55 24.93 -25.06
N GLY A 35 9.50 24.12 -25.24
CA GLY A 35 8.78 23.98 -26.52
C GLY A 35 7.46 24.78 -26.58
N GLN A 36 7.01 25.17 -27.79
CA GLN A 36 5.73 25.86 -28.01
C GLN A 36 4.49 25.09 -27.46
N ASN A 37 4.60 23.77 -27.26
CA ASN A 37 3.55 22.90 -26.69
C ASN A 37 3.82 22.48 -25.23
N GLY A 38 4.83 23.05 -24.58
CA GLY A 38 5.29 22.59 -23.26
C GLY A 38 4.24 22.68 -22.15
N PHE A 39 3.45 23.76 -22.14
CA PHE A 39 2.34 23.91 -21.20
C PHE A 39 1.25 22.84 -21.38
N GLU A 40 0.87 22.54 -22.63
CA GLU A 40 -0.13 21.52 -22.95
C GLU A 40 0.33 20.11 -22.53
N GLU A 41 1.61 19.80 -22.75
CA GLU A 41 2.19 18.52 -22.31
C GLU A 41 2.22 18.41 -20.78
N LEU A 42 2.61 19.48 -20.09
CA LEU A 42 2.54 19.55 -18.62
C LEU A 42 1.10 19.38 -18.12
N ARG A 43 0.14 20.08 -18.72
CA ARG A 43 -1.28 20.01 -18.36
C ARG A 43 -1.82 18.59 -18.48
N ARG A 44 -1.51 17.90 -19.58
CA ARG A 44 -1.89 16.50 -19.81
C ARG A 44 -1.24 15.57 -18.79
N TYR A 45 0.05 15.76 -18.52
CA TYR A 45 0.79 14.96 -17.54
C TYR A 45 0.19 15.09 -16.13
N ILE A 46 -0.10 16.31 -15.68
CA ILE A 46 -0.72 16.55 -14.37
C ILE A 46 -2.12 15.94 -14.31
N LYS A 47 -2.92 16.08 -15.37
CA LYS A 47 -4.25 15.46 -15.45
C LYS A 47 -4.16 13.94 -15.33
N GLN A 48 -3.26 13.31 -16.09
CA GLN A 48 -3.03 11.87 -16.06
C GLN A 48 -2.60 11.39 -14.66
N GLY A 49 -1.73 12.14 -13.98
CA GLY A 49 -1.34 11.84 -12.60
C GLY A 49 -2.52 11.89 -11.62
N GLY A 50 -3.43 12.86 -11.80
CA GLY A 50 -4.67 12.95 -11.01
C GLY A 50 -5.62 11.77 -11.25
N ASP A 51 -5.84 11.39 -12.52
CA ASP A 51 -6.67 10.24 -12.90
C ASP A 51 -6.07 8.94 -12.34
N PHE A 52 -4.75 8.76 -12.41
CA PHE A 52 -4.05 7.63 -11.79
C PHE A 52 -4.24 7.57 -10.27
N CYS A 53 -4.08 8.70 -9.56
CA CYS A 53 -4.29 8.74 -8.11
C CYS A 53 -5.74 8.42 -7.72
N LYS A 54 -6.71 8.79 -8.56
CA LYS A 54 -8.12 8.43 -8.37
C LYS A 54 -8.32 6.91 -8.48
N ASP A 55 -7.78 6.28 -9.52
CA ASP A 55 -7.86 4.83 -9.70
C ASP A 55 -7.11 4.07 -8.59
N LEU A 56 -5.91 4.56 -8.23
CA LEU A 56 -5.12 4.01 -7.13
C LEU A 56 -5.89 4.09 -5.80
N SER A 57 -6.59 5.19 -5.54
CA SER A 57 -7.42 5.30 -4.34
C SER A 57 -8.55 4.26 -4.32
N THR A 58 -9.14 3.94 -5.47
CA THR A 58 -10.17 2.89 -5.57
C THR A 58 -9.58 1.53 -5.26
N VAL A 59 -8.45 1.17 -5.88
CA VAL A 59 -7.77 -0.11 -5.64
C VAL A 59 -7.36 -0.29 -4.17
N LEU A 60 -6.80 0.75 -3.55
CA LEU A 60 -6.40 0.68 -2.14
C LEU A 60 -7.61 0.60 -1.20
N HIS A 61 -8.73 1.24 -1.57
CA HIS A 61 -9.97 1.12 -0.81
C HIS A 61 -10.52 -0.32 -0.86
N GLU A 62 -10.60 -0.91 -2.06
CA GLU A 62 -11.00 -2.30 -2.24
C GLU A 62 -10.08 -3.26 -1.46
N ARG A 63 -8.76 -2.99 -1.45
CA ARG A 63 -7.82 -3.76 -0.63
C ARG A 63 -8.13 -3.65 0.86
N SER A 64 -8.42 -2.45 1.36
CA SER A 64 -8.78 -2.26 2.77
C SER A 64 -10.06 -3.02 3.15
N GLU A 65 -11.07 -3.03 2.28
CA GLU A 65 -12.31 -3.77 2.50
C GLU A 65 -12.08 -5.30 2.50
N ALA A 66 -11.26 -5.79 1.57
CA ALA A 66 -10.90 -7.20 1.49
C ALA A 66 -10.17 -7.68 2.76
N GLU A 67 -9.23 -6.87 3.27
CA GLU A 67 -8.50 -7.17 4.51
C GLU A 67 -9.41 -7.15 5.74
N MET A 68 -10.32 -6.18 5.81
CA MET A 68 -11.32 -6.10 6.87
C MET A 68 -12.24 -7.34 6.87
N GLN A 69 -12.64 -7.80 5.68
CA GLN A 69 -13.46 -9.00 5.53
C GLN A 69 -12.70 -10.27 5.93
N TYR A 70 -11.42 -10.35 5.57
CA TYR A 70 -10.56 -11.47 5.96
C TYR A 70 -10.40 -11.56 7.49
N SER A 71 -10.12 -10.43 8.15
CA SER A 71 -10.08 -10.30 9.60
C SER A 71 -11.37 -10.83 10.27
N LYS A 72 -12.55 -10.33 9.85
CA LYS A 72 -13.85 -10.78 10.37
C LYS A 72 -14.06 -12.28 10.20
N THR A 73 -13.58 -12.85 9.10
CA THR A 73 -13.72 -14.27 8.82
C THR A 73 -12.80 -15.11 9.70
N LEU A 74 -11.54 -14.71 9.88
CA LEU A 74 -10.60 -15.35 10.80
C LEU A 74 -11.13 -15.37 12.24
N SER A 75 -11.65 -14.24 12.73
CA SER A 75 -12.20 -14.19 14.10
C SER A 75 -13.41 -15.11 14.27
N LYS A 76 -14.31 -15.17 13.28
CA LYS A 76 -15.43 -16.14 13.28
C LYS A 76 -14.96 -17.60 13.28
N LEU A 77 -13.91 -17.93 12.52
CA LEU A 77 -13.35 -19.29 12.48
C LEU A 77 -12.68 -19.65 13.79
N SER A 78 -11.91 -18.73 14.39
CA SER A 78 -11.34 -18.88 15.73
C SER A 78 -12.42 -19.23 16.76
N ALA A 79 -13.50 -18.42 16.84
CA ALA A 79 -14.58 -18.65 17.79
C ALA A 79 -15.27 -20.01 17.60
N LYS A 80 -15.47 -20.44 16.33
CA LYS A 80 -16.02 -21.77 16.02
C LYS A 80 -15.09 -22.89 16.49
N LEU A 81 -13.79 -22.76 16.24
CA LEU A 81 -12.79 -23.77 16.62
C LEU A 81 -12.65 -23.87 18.15
N LEU A 82 -12.65 -22.75 18.87
CA LEU A 82 -12.66 -22.74 20.34
C LEU A 82 -13.90 -23.45 20.91
N LYS A 83 -15.07 -23.26 20.28
CA LYS A 83 -16.30 -23.94 20.70
C LYS A 83 -16.21 -25.45 20.54
N LEU A 84 -15.71 -25.93 19.39
CA LEU A 84 -15.57 -27.37 19.09
C LEU A 84 -14.56 -28.08 20.01
N THR A 85 -13.56 -27.35 20.51
CA THR A 85 -12.48 -27.91 21.32
C THR A 85 -12.71 -27.76 22.82
N LYS A 86 -13.86 -27.22 23.24
CA LYS A 86 -14.18 -26.90 24.65
C LYS A 86 -14.47 -28.13 25.51
N GLU A 87 -15.09 -29.17 24.94
CA GLU A 87 -15.66 -30.29 25.70
C GLU A 87 -14.68 -31.43 25.99
N SER A 88 -13.52 -31.46 25.33
CA SER A 88 -12.51 -32.53 25.51
C SER A 88 -11.14 -31.94 25.85
N SER A 89 -10.54 -32.43 26.93
CA SER A 89 -9.23 -32.00 27.45
C SER A 89 -8.09 -32.90 26.94
N SER A 90 -8.08 -33.18 25.63
CA SER A 90 -6.96 -33.88 25.00
C SER A 90 -5.84 -32.91 24.60
N THR A 91 -4.60 -33.41 24.54
CA THR A 91 -3.46 -32.64 24.02
C THR A 91 -3.70 -32.13 22.60
N THR A 92 -4.37 -32.94 21.77
CA THR A 92 -4.83 -32.56 20.42
C THR A 92 -5.79 -31.37 20.48
N ASN A 93 -6.77 -31.37 21.38
CA ASN A 93 -7.69 -30.24 21.54
C ASN A 93 -6.98 -28.99 22.03
N THR A 94 -6.01 -29.12 22.95
CA THR A 94 -5.17 -28.00 23.37
C THR A 94 -4.40 -27.41 22.18
N ALA A 95 -3.85 -28.23 21.28
CA ALA A 95 -3.19 -27.75 20.07
C ALA A 95 -4.14 -26.96 19.17
N TRP A 96 -5.37 -27.45 18.97
CA TRP A 96 -6.39 -26.73 18.20
C TRP A 96 -6.85 -25.43 18.87
N GLN A 97 -6.96 -25.38 20.20
CA GLN A 97 -7.23 -24.14 20.93
C GLN A 97 -6.12 -23.11 20.70
N ARG A 98 -4.86 -23.52 20.71
CA ARG A 98 -3.72 -22.64 20.39
C ARG A 98 -3.80 -22.11 18.96
N ALA A 99 -4.15 -22.95 17.99
CA ALA A 99 -4.37 -22.53 16.62
C ALA A 99 -5.51 -21.49 16.51
N ALA A 100 -6.59 -21.66 17.27
CA ALA A 100 -7.68 -20.69 17.30
C ALA A 100 -7.24 -19.33 17.90
N VAL A 101 -6.47 -19.35 18.98
CA VAL A 101 -5.88 -18.13 19.56
C VAL A 101 -5.00 -17.40 18.54
N GLU A 102 -4.19 -18.13 17.78
CA GLU A 102 -3.36 -17.55 16.72
C GLU A 102 -4.22 -16.95 15.59
N MET A 103 -5.29 -17.63 15.18
CA MET A 103 -6.24 -17.08 14.20
C MET A 103 -6.86 -15.76 14.68
N GLU A 104 -7.13 -15.62 15.98
CA GLU A 104 -7.63 -14.36 16.56
C GLU A 104 -6.54 -13.28 16.60
N ALA A 105 -5.30 -13.63 16.94
CA ALA A 105 -4.19 -12.68 16.88
C ALA A 105 -3.97 -12.17 15.45
N GLN A 106 -4.02 -13.06 14.45
CA GLN A 106 -3.94 -12.70 13.04
C GLN A 106 -5.14 -11.85 12.58
N SER A 107 -6.36 -12.19 13.03
CA SER A 107 -7.56 -11.40 12.70
C SER A 107 -7.38 -9.94 13.11
N GLU A 108 -6.81 -9.69 14.28
CA GLU A 108 -6.54 -8.35 14.80
C GLU A 108 -5.49 -7.61 13.97
N VAL A 109 -4.39 -8.27 13.58
CA VAL A 109 -3.37 -7.68 12.69
C VAL A 109 -3.99 -7.22 11.37
N HIS A 110 -4.81 -8.07 10.74
CA HIS A 110 -5.51 -7.73 9.51
C HIS A 110 -6.51 -6.58 9.71
N ARG A 111 -7.21 -6.54 10.84
CA ARG A 111 -8.15 -5.46 11.19
C ARG A 111 -7.43 -4.11 11.28
N VAL A 112 -6.33 -4.07 12.03
CA VAL A 112 -5.52 -2.86 12.25
C VAL A 112 -4.93 -2.40 10.93
N PHE A 113 -4.40 -3.31 10.11
CA PHE A 113 -3.88 -2.99 8.79
C PHE A 113 -4.96 -2.40 7.87
N ALA A 114 -6.14 -3.03 7.81
CA ALA A 114 -7.26 -2.55 7.01
C ALA A 114 -7.70 -1.13 7.43
N THR A 115 -7.83 -0.90 8.74
CA THR A 115 -8.17 0.42 9.29
C THR A 115 -7.09 1.45 8.94
N ALA A 116 -5.80 1.15 9.18
CA ALA A 116 -4.72 2.07 8.86
C ALA A 116 -4.65 2.40 7.36
N LEU A 117 -4.84 1.40 6.49
CA LEU A 117 -4.86 1.61 5.05
C LEU A 117 -6.02 2.52 4.62
N SER A 118 -7.20 2.34 5.21
CA SER A 118 -8.37 3.16 4.89
C SER A 118 -8.22 4.60 5.41
N GLU A 119 -7.84 4.76 6.68
CA GLU A 119 -7.81 6.05 7.38
C GLU A 119 -6.58 6.89 7.03
N GLU A 120 -5.40 6.27 6.95
CA GLU A 120 -4.12 7.00 6.82
C GLU A 120 -3.62 7.07 5.38
N VAL A 121 -4.19 6.29 4.46
CA VAL A 121 -3.76 6.27 3.05
C VAL A 121 -4.91 6.63 2.12
N VAL A 122 -6.00 5.86 2.14
CA VAL A 122 -7.11 6.05 1.19
C VAL A 122 -7.79 7.41 1.38
N LYS A 123 -8.16 7.77 2.61
CA LYS A 123 -8.82 9.07 2.87
C LYS A 123 -7.93 10.27 2.50
N PRO A 124 -6.66 10.35 2.93
CA PRO A 124 -5.75 11.41 2.51
C PRO A 124 -5.55 11.47 0.99
N LEU A 125 -5.45 10.32 0.31
CA LEU A 125 -5.30 10.27 -1.14
C LEU A 125 -6.54 10.83 -1.86
N LYS A 126 -7.75 10.53 -1.39
CA LYS A 126 -8.98 11.14 -1.93
C LYS A 126 -8.99 12.66 -1.75
N VAL A 127 -8.60 13.14 -0.57
CA VAL A 127 -8.48 14.59 -0.31
C VAL A 127 -7.46 15.24 -1.24
N LEU A 128 -6.31 14.58 -1.47
CA LEU A 128 -5.30 15.05 -2.41
C LEU A 128 -5.85 15.17 -3.83
N VAL A 129 -6.56 14.14 -4.31
CA VAL A 129 -7.17 14.12 -5.66
C VAL A 129 -8.17 15.28 -5.83
N GLU A 130 -9.03 15.51 -4.84
CA GLU A 130 -9.99 16.62 -4.86
C GLU A 130 -9.30 17.99 -4.86
N ASN A 131 -8.26 18.16 -4.03
CA ASN A 131 -7.49 19.40 -3.98
C ASN A 131 -6.74 19.66 -5.30
N GLN A 132 -6.15 18.61 -5.90
CA GLN A 132 -5.50 18.71 -7.21
C GLN A 132 -6.51 19.05 -8.31
N HIS A 133 -7.71 18.48 -8.27
CA HIS A 133 -8.77 18.82 -9.23
C HIS A 133 -9.16 20.30 -9.16
N ARG A 134 -9.36 20.84 -7.94
CA ARG A 134 -9.66 22.27 -7.72
C ARG A 134 -8.52 23.17 -8.17
N ALA A 135 -7.29 22.84 -7.79
CA ALA A 135 -6.10 23.60 -8.17
C ALA A 135 -5.94 23.66 -9.69
N ARG A 136 -6.18 22.55 -10.39
CA ARG A 136 -6.15 22.53 -11.86
C ARG A 136 -7.22 23.45 -12.45
N LYS A 137 -8.50 23.30 -12.05
CA LYS A 137 -9.61 24.11 -12.57
C LYS A 137 -9.36 25.62 -12.49
N ALA A 138 -8.65 26.09 -11.46
CA ALA A 138 -8.34 27.52 -11.31
C ALA A 138 -7.38 28.07 -12.38
N VAL A 139 -6.67 27.20 -13.09
CA VAL A 139 -5.69 27.53 -14.15
C VAL A 139 -6.17 27.08 -15.53
N GLU A 140 -7.35 26.47 -15.62
CA GLU A 140 -8.02 26.09 -16.88
C GLU A 140 -8.86 27.24 -17.43
#